data_AF-A0A1H9E1N2-F1
#
_entry.id   AF-A0A1H9E1N2-F1
#
_cell.length_a   1.000
_cell.length_b   1.000
_cell.length_c   1.000
_cell.angle_alpha   90.00
_cell.angle_beta   90.00
_cell.angle_gamma   90.00
#
_symmetry.space_group_name_H-M   'P 1'
#
loop_
_entity.id
_entity.type
_entity.pdbx_description
1 polymer ?
#
loop_
_entity_poly.entity_id
_entity_poly.type
_entity_poly.pdbx_seq_one_letter_code
_entity_poly.pdbx_strand_id
1 'polypeptide(L)'
;MDVSWVLELVVGAKELADSARVGEKPRHDQRKLLHAKSIIEALRLIYFAPRGVILLLDDLAKGGRPNREEIELILPRFNDGEHFVERMLFRLDPSDGQPDGFLTLRAERVLREIAYGKGGIREKVQALLNEALTYDQDIPADEAAKLRDEILALNKAIEDAEEALVVSMRSETRRRS
;
A
#
# COMPACT_ATOMS: atom_id res chain seq x y z
N MET A 1 8.20 -16.49 9.82
CA MET A 1 8.18 -15.03 9.61
C MET A 1 9.56 -14.53 9.94
N ASP A 2 10.25 -13.97 8.95
CA ASP A 2 11.61 -13.46 9.10
C ASP A 2 11.57 -12.13 9.87
N VAL A 3 12.33 -12.03 10.96
CA VAL A 3 12.38 -10.85 11.86
C VAL A 3 13.53 -9.92 11.48
N SER A 4 14.30 -10.27 10.45
CA SER A 4 15.47 -9.53 9.96
C SER A 4 15.10 -8.10 9.52
N TRP A 5 13.91 -7.88 8.96
CA TRP A 5 13.46 -6.55 8.53
C TRP A 5 13.17 -5.59 9.69
N VAL A 6 12.77 -6.10 10.86
CA VAL A 6 12.54 -5.27 12.07
C VAL A 6 13.87 -4.74 12.60
N LEU A 7 14.93 -5.55 12.53
CA LEU A 7 16.26 -5.17 12.98
C LEU A 7 16.91 -4.14 12.05
N GLU A 8 16.75 -4.25 10.73
CA GLU A 8 17.22 -3.24 9.78
C GLU A 8 16.54 -1.87 9.99
N LEU A 9 15.26 -1.87 10.36
CA LEU A 9 14.50 -0.66 10.65
C LEU A 9 14.96 0.04 11.95
N VAL A 10 15.25 -0.76 12.98
CA VAL A 10 15.77 -0.27 14.27
C VAL A 10 17.21 0.25 14.14
N VAL A 11 18.05 -0.41 13.34
CA VAL A 11 19.42 0.02 13.08
C VAL A 11 19.44 1.33 12.29
N GLY A 12 18.60 1.47 11.26
CA GLY A 12 18.46 2.73 10.52
C GLY A 12 17.96 3.90 11.37
N ALA A 13 17.05 3.65 12.32
CA ALA A 13 16.57 4.66 13.26
C ALA A 13 17.64 5.13 14.26
N LYS A 14 18.55 4.24 14.68
CA LYS A 14 19.62 4.57 15.62
C LYS A 14 20.72 5.42 14.99
N GLU A 15 21.11 5.14 13.75
CA GLU A 15 22.07 5.98 13.00
C GLU A 15 21.55 7.40 12.76
N LEU A 16 20.22 7.57 12.62
CA LEU A 16 19.57 8.88 12.51
C LEU A 16 19.61 9.68 13.83
N ALA A 17 19.45 9.00 14.97
CA ALA A 17 19.54 9.64 16.29
C ALA A 17 20.96 10.10 16.61
N ASP A 18 21.98 9.34 16.17
CA ASP A 18 23.38 9.70 16.37
C ASP A 18 23.84 10.80 15.39
N SER A 19 23.32 10.81 14.15
CA SER A 19 23.60 11.89 13.18
C SER A 19 22.95 13.22 13.56
N ALA A 20 21.82 13.22 14.27
CA ALA A 20 21.14 14.43 14.73
C ALA A 20 21.86 15.14 15.89
N ARG A 21 22.79 14.47 16.59
CA ARG A 21 23.60 15.07 17.67
C ARG A 21 24.75 15.95 17.16
N VAL A 22 25.09 15.84 15.88
CA VAL A 22 26.08 16.71 15.21
C VAL A 22 25.28 17.58 14.26
N GLY A 23 25.34 18.91 14.41
CA GLY A 23 24.46 19.89 13.73
C GLY A 23 24.55 19.99 12.20
N GLU A 24 24.94 18.93 11.48
CA GLU A 24 24.91 18.87 10.03
C GLU A 24 23.49 18.57 9.54
N LYS A 25 22.85 19.57 8.92
CA LYS A 25 21.59 19.34 8.22
C LYS A 25 21.82 18.25 7.15
N PRO A 26 20.99 17.20 7.09
CA PRO A 26 21.12 16.18 6.06
C PRO A 26 21.10 16.85 4.70
N ARG A 27 22.09 16.52 3.87
CA ARG A 27 22.22 17.05 2.51
C ARG A 27 20.90 16.81 1.78
N HIS A 28 20.48 17.76 0.94
CA HIS A 28 19.22 17.73 0.18
C HIS A 28 18.93 16.35 -0.46
N ASP A 29 19.99 15.72 -0.95
CA ASP A 29 20.01 14.38 -1.53
C ASP A 29 19.64 13.23 -0.59
N GLN A 30 20.03 13.30 0.68
CA GLN A 30 19.67 12.31 1.70
C GLN A 30 18.19 12.41 2.04
N ARG A 31 17.62 13.62 2.05
CA ARG A 31 16.18 13.83 2.28
C ARG A 31 15.35 13.19 1.16
N LYS A 32 15.77 13.37 -0.10
CA LYS A 32 15.12 12.72 -1.26
C LYS A 32 15.13 11.20 -1.15
N LEU A 33 16.26 10.61 -0.77
CA LEU A 33 16.37 9.17 -0.58
C LEU A 33 15.44 8.65 0.52
N LEU A 34 15.37 9.37 1.65
CA LEU A 34 14.47 9.02 2.76
C LEU A 34 13.00 9.12 2.35
N HIS A 35 12.62 10.15 1.58
CA HIS A 35 11.26 10.27 1.06
C HIS A 35 10.92 9.14 0.09
N ALA A 36 11.82 8.79 -0.84
CA ALA A 36 11.60 7.69 -1.76
C ALA A 36 11.39 6.36 -1.01
N LYS A 37 12.22 6.09 0.01
CA LYS A 37 12.08 4.91 0.87
C LYS A 37 10.73 4.89 1.60
N SER A 38 10.31 6.03 2.14
CA SER A 38 9.01 6.18 2.81
C SER A 38 7.84 5.89 1.87
N ILE A 39 7.88 6.37 0.62
CA ILE A 39 6.85 6.09 -0.39
C ILE A 39 6.84 4.61 -0.76
N ILE A 40 8.00 4.00 -1.00
CA ILE A 40 8.10 2.56 -1.29
C ILE A 40 7.52 1.73 -0.14
N GLU A 41 7.84 2.09 1.11
CA GLU A 41 7.27 1.43 2.28
C GLU A 41 5.74 1.58 2.31
N ALA A 42 5.21 2.78 2.09
CA ALA A 42 3.78 3.02 2.03
C ALA A 42 3.10 2.19 0.93
N LEU A 43 3.67 2.14 -0.28
CA LEU A 43 3.19 1.34 -1.41
C LEU A 43 3.09 -0.16 -1.05
N ARG A 44 4.14 -0.72 -0.46
CA ARG A 44 4.17 -2.13 -0.02
C ARG A 44 3.12 -2.43 1.05
N LEU A 45 2.91 -1.50 1.96
CA LEU A 45 1.97 -1.65 3.07
C LEU A 45 0.50 -1.54 2.64
N ILE A 46 0.21 -0.81 1.55
CA ILE A 46 -1.13 -0.75 0.98
C ILE A 46 -1.40 -1.84 -0.06
N TYR A 47 -0.42 -2.69 -0.37
CA TYR A 47 -0.59 -3.81 -1.30
C TYR A 47 -1.65 -4.81 -0.77
N PHE A 48 -2.54 -5.31 -1.64
CA PHE A 48 -3.49 -6.34 -1.25
C PHE A 48 -2.82 -7.71 -1.24
N ALA A 49 -2.71 -8.34 -0.07
CA ALA A 49 -2.11 -9.65 0.09
C ALA A 49 -2.86 -10.72 -0.73
N PRO A 50 -2.16 -11.60 -1.48
CA PRO A 50 -2.79 -12.65 -2.31
C PRO A 50 -3.64 -13.65 -1.51
N ARG A 51 -3.30 -13.87 -0.24
CA ARG A 51 -3.97 -14.83 0.67
C ARG A 51 -4.98 -14.18 1.62
N GLY A 52 -5.49 -13.01 1.26
CA GLY A 52 -6.52 -12.30 2.02
C GLY A 52 -7.81 -12.19 1.23
N VAL A 53 -8.34 -10.97 1.15
CA VAL A 53 -9.57 -10.64 0.43
C VAL A 53 -9.60 -11.11 -1.03
N ILE A 54 -8.44 -11.19 -1.70
CA ILE A 54 -8.35 -11.64 -3.09
C ILE A 54 -8.81 -13.11 -3.21
N LEU A 55 -8.40 -13.97 -2.28
CA LEU A 55 -8.77 -15.39 -2.30
C LEU A 55 -10.27 -15.56 -2.09
N LEU A 56 -10.85 -14.78 -1.17
CA LEU A 56 -12.29 -14.76 -0.91
C LEU A 56 -13.08 -14.31 -2.14
N LEU A 57 -12.68 -13.19 -2.76
CA LEU A 57 -13.32 -12.66 -3.96
C LEU A 57 -13.17 -13.60 -5.15
N ASP A 58 -12.05 -14.31 -5.27
CA ASP A 58 -11.84 -15.29 -6.33
C ASP A 58 -12.72 -16.55 -6.16
N ASP A 59 -12.93 -17.01 -4.92
CA ASP A 59 -13.86 -18.10 -4.63
C ASP A 59 -15.31 -17.69 -4.95
N LEU A 60 -15.74 -16.52 -4.48
CA LEU A 60 -17.04 -15.93 -4.80
C LEU A 60 -17.24 -15.76 -6.31
N ALA A 61 -16.23 -15.27 -7.03
CA ALA A 61 -16.27 -15.10 -8.47
C ALA A 61 -16.47 -16.42 -9.24
N LYS A 62 -16.11 -17.56 -8.64
CA LYS A 62 -16.31 -18.90 -9.20
C LYS A 62 -17.65 -19.52 -8.82
N GLY A 63 -18.52 -18.77 -8.12
CA GLY A 63 -19.77 -19.27 -7.55
C GLY A 63 -19.58 -20.05 -6.25
N GLY A 64 -18.41 -19.93 -5.62
CA GLY A 64 -18.17 -20.44 -4.28
C GLY A 64 -19.07 -19.75 -3.26
N ARG A 65 -19.33 -20.45 -2.16
CA ARG A 65 -20.09 -19.96 -1.01
C ARG A 65 -19.19 -20.04 0.21
N PRO A 66 -18.30 -19.05 0.42
CA PRO A 66 -17.42 -19.05 1.57
C PRO A 66 -18.26 -19.13 2.82
N ASN A 67 -17.89 -20.03 3.72
CA ASN A 67 -18.65 -20.18 4.94
C ASN A 67 -18.45 -18.94 5.83
N ARG A 68 -19.39 -18.72 6.75
CA ARG A 68 -19.36 -17.57 7.65
C ARG A 68 -18.04 -17.46 8.43
N GLU A 69 -17.46 -18.59 8.84
CA GLU A 69 -16.19 -18.62 9.59
C GLU A 69 -15.02 -18.09 8.76
N GLU A 70 -14.97 -18.38 7.45
CA GLU A 70 -13.95 -17.87 6.54
C GLU A 70 -14.05 -16.35 6.36
N ILE A 71 -15.27 -15.83 6.22
CA ILE A 71 -15.52 -14.39 6.13
C ILE A 71 -15.12 -13.71 7.46
N GLU A 72 -15.54 -14.28 8.60
CA GLU A 72 -15.19 -13.79 9.94
C GLU A 72 -13.69 -13.89 10.27
N LEU A 73 -12.94 -14.76 9.60
CA LEU A 73 -11.48 -14.83 9.73
C LEU A 73 -10.77 -13.71 8.93
N ILE A 74 -11.30 -13.38 7.75
CA ILE A 74 -10.67 -12.43 6.81
C ILE A 74 -11.03 -10.99 7.16
N LEU A 75 -12.29 -10.71 7.51
CA LEU A 75 -12.78 -9.34 7.74
C LEU A 75 -12.07 -8.59 8.87
N PRO A 76 -11.83 -9.15 10.07
CA PRO A 76 -11.13 -8.45 11.13
C PRO A 76 -9.73 -8.01 10.71
N ARG A 77 -8.98 -8.90 10.03
CA ARG A 77 -7.65 -8.56 9.50
C ARG A 77 -7.71 -7.48 8.43
N PHE A 78 -8.78 -7.48 7.64
CA PHE A 78 -9.02 -6.45 6.65
C PHE A 78 -9.31 -5.08 7.30
N ASN A 79 -10.11 -5.06 8.37
CA ASN A 79 -10.59 -3.87 9.07
C ASN A 79 -9.59 -3.28 10.07
N ASP A 80 -8.91 -4.12 10.87
CA ASP A 80 -7.91 -3.67 11.85
C ASP A 80 -6.72 -2.97 11.16
N GLY A 81 -6.53 -3.23 9.87
CA GLY A 81 -5.56 -2.54 9.03
C GLY A 81 -5.96 -1.13 8.58
N GLU A 82 -7.21 -0.67 8.78
CA GLU A 82 -7.71 0.56 8.16
C GLU A 82 -6.99 1.82 8.58
N HIS A 83 -6.92 2.08 9.88
CA HIS A 83 -6.20 3.25 10.37
C HIS A 83 -4.72 3.24 9.97
N PHE A 84 -4.16 2.05 9.77
CA PHE A 84 -2.80 1.92 9.29
C PHE A 84 -2.71 2.23 7.79
N VAL A 85 -3.61 1.68 6.98
CA VAL A 85 -3.71 1.95 5.54
C VAL A 85 -3.98 3.43 5.29
N GLU A 86 -4.92 4.07 5.98
CA GLU A 86 -5.22 5.50 5.87
C GLU A 86 -3.96 6.36 6.06
N ARG A 87 -3.16 6.06 7.09
CA ARG A 87 -1.88 6.76 7.31
C ARG A 87 -0.89 6.54 6.16
N MET A 88 -0.87 5.36 5.57
CA MET A 88 0.01 5.09 4.42
C MET A 88 -0.50 5.79 3.16
N LEU A 89 -1.81 5.83 2.93
CA LEU A 89 -2.42 6.55 1.82
C LEU A 89 -2.13 8.05 1.92
N PHE A 90 -2.20 8.61 3.13
CA PHE A 90 -1.83 9.99 3.39
C PHE A 90 -0.38 10.30 2.99
N ARG A 91 0.56 9.38 3.25
CA ARG A 91 1.97 9.51 2.81
C ARG A 91 2.16 9.46 1.30
N LEU A 92 1.21 8.90 0.55
CA LEU A 92 1.23 8.88 -0.91
C LEU A 92 0.66 10.18 -1.51
N ASP A 93 -0.02 11.01 -0.72
CA ASP A 93 -0.49 12.32 -1.15
C ASP A 93 0.69 13.30 -1.23
N PRO A 94 1.03 13.83 -2.42
CA PRO A 94 2.10 14.81 -2.59
C PRO A 94 1.88 16.10 -1.78
N SER A 95 0.64 16.38 -1.40
CA SER A 95 0.24 17.57 -0.64
C SER A 95 0.79 17.59 0.79
N ASP A 96 1.27 16.45 1.32
CA ASP A 96 1.75 16.30 2.70
C ASP A 96 3.22 16.74 2.89
N GLY A 97 3.58 17.91 2.37
CA GLY A 97 4.90 18.49 2.61
C GLY A 97 6.06 17.79 1.92
N GLN A 98 5.81 17.12 0.79
CA GLN A 98 6.89 16.65 -0.07
C GLN A 98 7.72 17.85 -0.56
N PRO A 99 9.07 17.71 -0.68
CA PRO A 99 9.88 18.77 -1.24
C PRO A 99 9.46 19.08 -2.67
N ASP A 100 9.32 20.36 -3.02
CA ASP A 100 9.00 20.78 -4.39
C ASP A 100 9.91 20.11 -5.43
N GLY A 101 9.29 19.53 -6.46
CA GLY A 101 10.01 18.87 -7.55
C GLY A 101 10.72 17.57 -7.17
N PHE A 102 10.37 16.95 -6.03
CA PHE A 102 10.85 15.62 -5.68
C PHE A 102 10.35 14.55 -6.65
N LEU A 103 9.06 14.60 -6.99
CA LEU A 103 8.43 13.72 -7.97
C LEU A 103 8.13 14.48 -9.26
N THR A 104 7.99 13.72 -10.34
CA THR A 104 7.39 14.28 -11.56
C THR A 104 5.87 14.38 -11.37
N LEU A 105 5.23 15.33 -12.05
CA LEU A 105 3.76 15.46 -12.04
C LEU A 105 3.03 14.16 -12.43
N ARG A 106 3.67 13.35 -13.30
CA ARG A 106 3.15 12.03 -13.67
C ARG A 106 3.20 11.05 -12.49
N ALA A 107 4.33 10.99 -11.78
CA ALA A 107 4.47 10.14 -10.60
C ALA A 107 3.48 10.55 -9.49
N GLU A 108 3.34 11.85 -9.23
CA GLU A 108 2.35 12.37 -8.27
C GLU A 108 0.91 11.99 -8.62
N ARG A 109 0.56 12.02 -9.92
CA ARG A 109 -0.76 11.61 -10.38
C ARG A 109 -0.99 10.13 -10.13
N VAL A 110 -0.01 9.29 -10.47
CA VAL A 110 -0.09 7.83 -10.26
C VAL A 110 -0.24 7.51 -8.76
N LEU A 111 0.54 8.14 -7.90
CA LEU A 111 0.43 7.93 -6.45
C LEU A 111 -0.96 8.33 -5.91
N ARG A 112 -1.52 9.45 -6.39
CA ARG A 112 -2.89 9.86 -6.04
C ARG A 112 -3.94 8.86 -6.54
N GLU A 113 -3.84 8.42 -7.78
CA GLU A 113 -4.75 7.42 -8.35
C GLU A 113 -4.70 6.11 -7.54
N ILE A 114 -3.49 5.67 -7.13
CA ILE A 114 -3.32 4.51 -6.24
C ILE A 114 -3.99 4.77 -4.89
N ALA A 115 -3.76 5.94 -4.29
CA ALA A 115 -4.27 6.27 -2.97
C ALA A 115 -5.81 6.28 -2.93
N TYR A 116 -6.44 6.99 -3.87
CA TYR A 116 -7.90 7.03 -4.01
C TYR A 116 -8.47 5.66 -4.40
N GLY A 117 -7.82 4.97 -5.34
CA GLY A 117 -8.24 3.64 -5.79
C GLY A 117 -8.26 2.64 -4.64
N LYS A 118 -7.24 2.66 -3.76
CA LYS A 118 -7.19 1.79 -2.57
C LYS A 118 -8.37 2.05 -1.64
N GLY A 119 -8.64 3.31 -1.30
CA GLY A 119 -9.75 3.68 -0.42
C GLY A 119 -11.09 3.20 -0.97
N GLY A 120 -11.40 3.54 -2.21
CA GLY A 120 -12.68 3.16 -2.84
C GLY A 120 -12.86 1.65 -2.99
N ILE A 121 -11.81 0.89 -3.31
CA ILE A 121 -11.90 -0.58 -3.38
C ILE A 121 -12.20 -1.16 -1.99
N ARG A 122 -11.59 -0.64 -0.92
CA ARG A 122 -11.84 -1.13 0.44
C ARG A 122 -13.29 -0.94 0.86
N GLU A 123 -13.83 0.26 0.63
CA GLU A 123 -15.24 0.57 0.91
C GLU A 123 -16.18 -0.38 0.17
N LYS A 124 -15.95 -0.63 -1.12
CA LYS A 124 -16.77 -1.56 -1.92
C LYS A 124 -16.71 -2.99 -1.38
N VAL A 125 -15.51 -3.48 -1.03
CA VAL A 125 -15.36 -4.83 -0.45
C VAL A 125 -16.11 -4.92 0.87
N GLN A 126 -15.97 -3.95 1.76
CA GLN A 126 -16.68 -3.95 3.04
C GLN A 126 -18.19 -3.91 2.84
N ALA A 127 -18.69 -3.06 1.93
CA ALA A 127 -20.11 -2.98 1.62
C ALA A 127 -20.63 -4.34 1.16
N LEU A 128 -19.95 -4.97 0.20
CA LEU A 128 -20.34 -6.27 -0.36
C LEU A 128 -20.36 -7.38 0.70
N LEU A 129 -19.33 -7.45 1.55
CA LEU A 129 -19.24 -8.48 2.59
C LEU A 129 -20.21 -8.23 3.74
N ASN A 130 -20.44 -6.97 4.13
CA ASN A 130 -21.39 -6.63 5.18
C ASN A 130 -22.83 -6.88 4.75
N GLU A 131 -23.18 -6.58 3.50
CA GLU A 131 -24.51 -6.86 2.94
C GLU A 131 -24.81 -8.36 2.97
N ALA A 132 -23.86 -9.17 2.51
CA ALA A 132 -23.97 -10.63 2.53
C ALA A 132 -24.17 -11.18 3.95
N LEU A 133 -23.40 -10.70 4.93
CA LEU A 133 -23.50 -11.13 6.32
C LEU A 133 -24.78 -10.64 7.03
N THR A 134 -25.26 -9.44 6.69
CA THR A 134 -26.41 -8.81 7.37
C THR A 134 -27.72 -9.40 6.89
N TYR A 135 -27.83 -9.68 5.59
CA TYR A 135 -29.09 -10.11 4.97
C TYR A 135 -29.11 -11.59 4.56
N ASP A 136 -28.05 -12.34 4.84
CA ASP A 136 -27.87 -13.74 4.43
C ASP A 136 -28.09 -13.91 2.91
N GLN A 137 -27.58 -12.96 2.15
CA GLN A 137 -27.70 -12.93 0.68
C GLN A 137 -26.42 -13.44 0.03
N ASP A 138 -26.59 -14.21 -1.04
CA ASP A 138 -25.48 -14.63 -1.89
C ASP A 138 -24.87 -13.40 -2.58
N ILE A 139 -23.54 -13.28 -2.51
CA ILE A 139 -22.80 -12.25 -3.24
C ILE A 139 -22.83 -12.57 -4.74
N PRO A 140 -23.20 -11.62 -5.61
CA PRO A 140 -23.14 -11.83 -7.06
C PRO A 140 -21.70 -12.13 -7.52
N ALA A 141 -21.53 -13.23 -8.24
CA ALA A 141 -20.22 -13.69 -8.70
C ALA A 141 -19.54 -12.68 -9.64
N ASP A 142 -20.32 -11.94 -10.42
CA ASP A 142 -19.85 -10.88 -11.32
C ASP A 142 -19.33 -9.66 -10.55
N GLU A 143 -19.99 -9.27 -9.46
CA GLU A 143 -19.51 -8.20 -8.58
C GLU A 143 -18.20 -8.59 -7.87
N ALA A 144 -18.12 -9.82 -7.36
CA ALA A 144 -16.90 -10.34 -6.75
C ALA A 144 -15.74 -10.41 -7.76
N ALA A 145 -16.01 -10.87 -8.98
CA ALA A 145 -15.02 -10.91 -10.06
C ALA A 145 -14.51 -9.51 -10.41
N LYS A 146 -15.42 -8.53 -10.51
CA LYS A 146 -15.07 -7.14 -10.79
C LYS A 146 -14.17 -6.56 -9.70
N LEU A 147 -14.50 -6.76 -8.41
CA LEU A 147 -13.67 -6.27 -7.31
C LEU A 147 -12.30 -6.95 -7.26
N ARG A 148 -12.23 -8.27 -7.52
CA ARG A 148 -10.96 -8.99 -7.65
C ARG A 148 -10.10 -8.34 -8.73
N ASP A 149 -10.66 -8.07 -9.90
CA ASP A 149 -9.93 -7.52 -11.03
C ASP A 149 -9.49 -6.06 -10.77
N GLU A 150 -10.33 -5.25 -10.11
CA GLU A 150 -9.96 -3.91 -9.64
C GLU A 150 -8.78 -3.98 -8.65
N ILE A 151 -8.78 -4.92 -7.71
CA ILE A 151 -7.66 -5.14 -6.77
C ILE A 151 -6.39 -5.54 -7.50
N LEU A 152 -6.46 -6.48 -8.45
CA LEU A 152 -5.30 -6.94 -9.20
C LEU A 152 -4.71 -5.81 -10.06
N ALA A 153 -5.55 -4.98 -10.68
CA ALA A 153 -5.12 -3.82 -11.42
C ALA A 153 -4.42 -2.79 -10.51
N LEU A 154 -4.95 -2.55 -9.31
CA LEU A 154 -4.31 -1.66 -8.33
C LEU A 154 -2.96 -2.21 -7.85
N ASN A 155 -2.89 -3.51 -7.51
CA ASN A 155 -1.65 -4.15 -7.11
C ASN A 155 -0.56 -4.02 -8.19
N LYS A 156 -0.93 -4.20 -9.46
CA LYS A 156 0.00 -3.97 -10.57
C LYS A 156 0.46 -2.51 -10.64
N ALA A 157 -0.44 -1.54 -10.47
CA ALA A 157 -0.06 -0.13 -10.44
C ALA A 157 0.90 0.20 -9.28
N ILE A 158 0.72 -0.44 -8.12
CA ILE A 158 1.63 -0.34 -6.97
C ILE A 158 3.01 -0.88 -7.32
N GLU A 159 3.08 -2.08 -7.92
CA GLU A 159 4.34 -2.71 -8.35
C GLU A 159 5.09 -1.83 -9.38
N ASP A 160 4.38 -1.35 -10.41
CA ASP A 160 4.94 -0.49 -11.44
C ASP A 160 5.48 0.83 -10.85
N ALA A 161 4.76 1.42 -9.89
CA ALA A 161 5.18 2.64 -9.20
C ALA A 161 6.42 2.42 -8.31
N GLU A 162 6.46 1.30 -7.58
CA GLU A 162 7.63 0.91 -6.79
C GLU A 162 8.86 0.71 -7.67
N GLU A 163 8.73 -0.03 -8.77
CA GLU A 163 9.84 -0.29 -9.69
C GLU A 163 10.39 1.03 -10.26
N ALA A 164 9.51 1.93 -10.70
CA ALA A 164 9.91 3.24 -11.21
C ALA A 164 10.70 4.07 -10.19
N LEU A 165 10.28 4.05 -8.92
CA LEU A 165 10.99 4.74 -7.83
C LEU A 165 12.37 4.12 -7.57
N VAL A 166 12.46 2.78 -7.54
CA VAL A 166 13.72 2.06 -7.34
C VAL A 166 14.71 2.36 -8.47
N VAL A 167 14.24 2.37 -9.72
CA VAL A 167 15.07 2.71 -10.90
C VAL A 167 15.57 4.16 -10.80
N SER A 168 14.70 5.10 -10.42
CA SER A 168 15.08 6.49 -10.21
C SER A 168 16.21 6.63 -9.18
N MET A 169 16.07 5.99 -8.01
CA MET A 169 17.08 6.00 -6.94
C MET A 169 18.43 5.42 -7.40
N ARG A 170 18.42 4.33 -8.17
CA ARG A 170 19.65 3.72 -8.72
C ARG A 170 20.35 4.63 -9.72
N SER A 171 19.59 5.34 -10.55
CA SER A 171 20.12 6.28 -11.53
C SER A 171 20.80 7.49 -10.87
N GLU A 172 20.23 8.01 -9.78
CA GLU A 172 20.85 9.09 -9.00
C GLU A 172 22.14 8.65 -8.32
N THR A 173 22.17 7.42 -7.79
CA THR A 173 23.36 6.87 -7.11
C THR A 173 24.54 6.74 -8.07
N ARG A 174 24.30 6.27 -9.31
CA ARG A 174 25.35 6.14 -10.34
C ARG A 174 25.90 7.47 -10.85
N ARG A 175 25.14 8.57 -10.77
CA ARG A 175 25.63 9.90 -11.17
C ARG A 175 26.61 10.51 -10.16
N ARG A 176 26.71 9.93 -8.96
CA ARG A 176 27.57 10.43 -7.87
C ARG A 176 28.88 9.68 -7.71
N SER A 177 28.97 8.47 -8.25
CA SER A 177 30.19 7.64 -8.31
C SER A 177 31.03 8.03 -9.51
#